data_AF-A0A6B1BNS7-F1
#
_entry.id   AF-A0A6B1BNS7-F1
#
_cell.length_a   1.000
_cell.length_b   1.000
_cell.length_c   1.000
_cell.angle_alpha   90.00
_cell.angle_beta   90.00
_cell.angle_gamma   90.00
#
_symmetry.space_group_name_H-M   'P 1'
#
loop_
_entity.id
_entity.type
_entity.pdbx_description
1 polymer ?
#
loop_
_entity_poly.entity_id
_entity_poly.type
_entity_poly.pdbx_seq_one_letter_code
_entity_poly.pdbx_strand_id
1 'polypeptide(L)' 'MHSLNFLLYGTTSPSITPVFTDREVVPLAEIERRYILKMLKVANWKIKGIGGAAALLGLNPGTLYGKMRKLGIKRP' A
#
# COMPACT_ATOMS: atom_id res chain seq x y z
N MET A 1 -13.18 31.77 -46.60
CA MET A 1 -12.93 30.32 -46.47
C MET A 1 -12.30 30.07 -45.12
N HIS A 2 -13.03 29.34 -44.27
CA HIS A 2 -12.60 28.65 -43.06
C HIS A 2 -11.97 29.47 -41.91
N SER A 3 -12.87 30.12 -41.16
CA SER A 3 -12.68 30.31 -39.71
C SER A 3 -12.51 28.93 -39.07
N LEU A 4 -11.29 28.59 -38.65
CA LEU A 4 -10.98 27.33 -37.99
C LEU A 4 -11.48 27.38 -36.54
N ASN A 5 -12.36 26.44 -36.21
CA ASN A 5 -12.94 26.22 -34.89
C ASN A 5 -11.85 26.03 -33.83
N PHE A 6 -11.55 27.09 -33.09
CA PHE A 6 -10.79 27.01 -31.85
C PHE A 6 -11.73 26.67 -30.68
N LEU A 7 -12.41 25.51 -30.77
CA LEU A 7 -13.39 25.06 -29.76
C LEU A 7 -13.32 23.54 -29.51
N LEU A 8 -12.14 22.98 -29.23
CA LEU A 8 -12.01 21.60 -28.73
C LEU A 8 -10.88 21.41 -27.70
N TYR A 9 -10.60 22.41 -26.87
CA TYR A 9 -9.86 22.19 -25.62
C TYR A 9 -10.82 22.41 -24.45
N GLY A 10 -11.78 21.50 -24.30
CA GLY A 10 -12.36 21.29 -22.99
C GLY A 10 -11.22 20.89 -22.06
N THR A 11 -10.71 21.83 -21.27
CA THR A 11 -9.75 21.54 -20.21
C THR A 11 -10.54 20.86 -19.10
N THR A 12 -10.88 19.58 -19.29
CA THR A 12 -11.17 18.70 -18.15
C THR A 12 -9.84 18.54 -17.44
N SER A 13 -9.54 19.51 -16.58
CA SER A 13 -8.45 19.41 -15.63
C SER A 13 -8.69 18.13 -14.83
N PRO A 14 -7.79 17.13 -14.86
CA PRO A 14 -7.85 16.09 -13.86
C PRO A 14 -7.53 16.79 -12.55
N SER A 15 -8.56 17.17 -11.79
CA SER A 15 -8.38 17.65 -10.43
C SER A 15 -7.79 16.49 -9.63
N ILE A 16 -6.47 16.48 -9.45
CA ILE A 16 -5.75 15.59 -8.54
C ILE A 16 -5.97 16.09 -7.11
N THR A 17 -7.21 16.44 -6.76
CA THR A 17 -7.61 16.57 -5.37
C THR A 17 -7.78 15.15 -4.86
N PRO A 18 -6.95 14.67 -3.91
CA PRO A 18 -7.19 13.38 -3.30
C PRO A 18 -8.53 13.46 -2.56
N VAL A 19 -9.58 12.91 -3.19
CA VAL A 19 -10.88 12.77 -2.58
C VAL A 19 -10.75 11.59 -1.64
N PHE A 20 -10.29 11.83 -0.41
CA PHE A 20 -10.30 10.81 0.64
C PHE A 20 -11.76 10.50 0.96
N THR A 21 -12.31 9.43 0.39
CA THR A 21 -13.64 8.99 0.80
C THR A 21 -13.56 8.43 2.21
N ASP A 22 -14.57 8.65 3.04
CA ASP A 22 -14.66 8.12 4.42
C ASP A 22 -14.40 6.59 4.47
N ARG A 23 -14.70 5.89 3.38
CA ARG A 23 -14.45 4.44 3.18
C ARG A 23 -12.96 4.07 3.06
N GLU A 24 -12.08 5.03 2.86
CA GLU A 24 -10.62 4.85 2.75
C GLU A 24 -9.88 5.19 4.05
N VAL A 25 -10.56 5.81 5.02
CA VAL A 25 -9.94 6.16 6.31
C VAL A 25 -9.91 4.93 7.21
N VAL A 26 -8.95 4.05 6.93
CA VAL A 26 -8.64 2.91 7.80
C VAL A 26 -7.58 3.30 8.84
N PRO A 27 -7.63 2.74 10.05
CA PRO A 27 -6.60 2.97 11.06
C PRO A 27 -5.21 2.64 10.51
N LEU A 28 -4.18 3.41 10.89
CA LEU A 28 -2.79 3.16 10.48
C LEU A 28 -2.35 1.72 10.77
N ALA A 29 -2.79 1.17 11.90
CA ALA A 29 -2.54 -0.21 12.29
C ALA A 29 -3.12 -1.23 11.27
N GLU A 30 -4.26 -0.95 10.68
CA GLU A 30 -4.87 -1.80 9.66
C GLU A 30 -4.11 -1.72 8.34
N ILE A 31 -3.66 -0.53 7.92
CA ILE A 31 -2.80 -0.35 6.74
C ILE A 31 -1.50 -1.16 6.93
N GLU A 32 -0.86 -0.99 8.08
CA GLU A 32 0.38 -1.68 8.43
C GLU A 32 0.17 -3.21 8.43
N ARG A 33 -0.92 -3.68 9.06
CA ARG A 33 -1.28 -5.10 9.11
C ARG A 33 -1.47 -5.69 7.72
N ARG A 34 -2.21 -5.02 6.84
CA ARG A 34 -2.42 -5.45 5.44
C ARG A 34 -1.11 -5.52 4.69
N TYR A 35 -0.25 -4.52 4.86
CA TYR A 35 1.04 -4.48 4.17
C TYR A 35 1.97 -5.61 4.63
N ILE A 36 2.08 -5.83 5.94
CA ILE A 36 2.87 -6.94 6.51
C ILE A 36 2.33 -8.29 6.03
N LEU A 37 1.01 -8.49 6.04
CA LEU A 37 0.39 -9.72 5.52
C LEU A 37 0.71 -9.95 4.04
N LYS A 38 0.69 -8.90 3.22
CA LYS A 38 1.07 -8.99 1.80
C LYS A 38 2.52 -9.44 1.65
N MET A 39 3.44 -8.85 2.40
CA MET A 39 4.87 -9.22 2.33
C MET A 39 5.14 -10.62 2.88
N LEU A 40 4.42 -11.05 3.91
CA LEU A 40 4.47 -12.43 4.40
C LEU A 40 4.03 -13.43 3.33
N LYS A 41 2.99 -13.13 2.56
CA LYS A 41 2.54 -13.97 1.45
C LYS A 41 3.57 -14.02 0.32
N VAL A 42 4.12 -12.87 -0.09
CA VAL A 42 5.18 -12.79 -1.12
C VAL A 42 6.40 -13.61 -0.70
N ALA A 43 6.78 -13.56 0.57
CA ALA A 43 7.88 -14.34 1.12
C ALA A 43 7.52 -15.81 1.41
N ASN A 44 6.33 -16.30 1.04
CA ASN A 44 5.85 -17.64 1.36
C ASN A 44 5.98 -17.99 2.87
N TRP A 45 5.64 -17.03 3.72
CA TRP A 45 5.76 -17.08 5.19
C TRP A 45 7.19 -17.21 5.73
N LYS A 46 8.21 -17.05 4.89
CA LYS A 46 9.61 -17.00 5.31
C LYS A 46 9.90 -15.66 5.99
N ILE A 47 10.29 -15.68 7.27
CA ILE A 47 10.57 -14.44 8.02
C ILE A 47 12.01 -13.96 7.81
N LYS A 48 12.98 -14.89 7.83
CA LYS A 48 14.43 -14.60 7.85
C LYS A 48 15.12 -14.97 6.54
N GLY A 49 16.29 -14.37 6.31
CA GLY A 49 17.18 -14.69 5.18
C GLY A 49 16.82 -13.95 3.90
N ILE A 50 17.59 -14.24 2.84
CA ILE A 50 17.39 -13.65 1.51
C ILE A 50 15.98 -14.02 1.02
N GLY A 51 15.23 -13.01 0.59
CA GLY A 51 13.83 -13.12 0.16
C GLY A 51 12.82 -13.33 1.29
N GLY A 52 13.24 -13.26 2.56
CA GLY A 52 12.32 -13.30 3.71
C GLY A 52 11.55 -11.99 3.87
N ALA A 53 10.36 -12.06 4.48
CA ALA A 53 9.49 -10.91 4.68
C ALA A 53 10.17 -9.76 5.44
N ALA A 54 11.04 -10.06 6.41
CA ALA A 54 11.80 -9.04 7.12
C ALA A 54 12.75 -8.29 6.17
N ALA A 55 13.46 -9.01 5.30
CA ALA A 55 14.35 -8.41 4.30
C ALA A 55 13.56 -7.58 3.26
N LEU A 56 12.41 -8.08 2.79
CA LEU A 56 11.54 -7.35 1.86
C LEU A 56 10.96 -6.06 2.46
N LEU A 57 10.70 -6.08 3.77
CA LEU A 57 10.22 -4.92 4.53
C LEU A 57 11.36 -3.98 4.97
N GLY A 58 12.63 -4.35 4.77
CA GLY A 58 13.77 -3.59 5.30
C GLY A 58 13.82 -3.57 6.84
N LEU A 59 13.23 -4.56 7.50
CA LEU A 59 13.16 -4.67 8.95
C LEU A 59 14.09 -5.78 9.46
N ASN A 60 14.59 -5.63 10.68
CA ASN A 60 15.16 -6.79 11.35
C ASN A 60 14.05 -7.81 11.69
N PRO A 61 14.36 -9.12 11.73
CA PRO A 61 13.36 -10.14 12.01
C PRO A 61 12.65 -9.99 13.36
N GLY A 62 13.36 -9.53 14.40
CA GLY A 62 12.80 -9.33 15.74
C GLY A 62 11.70 -8.26 15.77
N THR A 63 11.91 -7.15 15.06
CA THR A 63 10.93 -6.09 14.86
C THR A 63 9.72 -6.60 14.11
N LEU A 64 9.92 -7.41 13.06
CA LEU A 64 8.80 -8.02 12.34
C LEU A 64 7.99 -8.95 13.25
N TYR A 65 8.63 -9.79 14.07
CA TYR A 65 7.92 -10.61 15.07
C TYR A 65 7.14 -9.76 16.08
N GLY A 66 7.73 -8.66 16.56
CA GLY A 66 7.06 -7.71 17.45
C GLY A 66 5.83 -7.08 16.82
N LYS A 67 5.94 -6.61 15.58
CA LYS A 67 4.81 -6.06 14.79
C LYS A 67 3.73 -7.11 14.54
N MET A 68 4.11 -8.34 14.18
CA MET A 68 3.16 -9.44 14.00
C MET A 68 2.37 -9.74 15.29
N ARG A 69 3.04 -9.78 16.44
CA ARG A 69 2.38 -9.94 17.75
C ARG A 69 1.42 -8.77 18.05
N LYS A 70 1.88 -7.53 17.87
CA LYS A 70 1.09 -6.31 18.12
C LYS A 70 -0.16 -6.22 17.23
N LEU A 71 -0.05 -6.65 15.97
CA LEU A 71 -1.12 -6.56 14.97
C LEU A 71 -1.95 -7.84 14.85
N GLY A 72 -1.75 -8.82 15.76
CA GLY A 72 -2.49 -10.07 15.78
C GLY A 72 -2.29 -10.94 14.53
N ILE A 73 -1.13 -10.85 13.87
CA ILE A 73 -0.81 -11.62 12.66
C ILE A 73 -0.28 -12.99 13.08
N LYS A 74 -0.98 -14.05 12.67
CA LYS A 74 -0.59 -15.45 12.88
C LYS A 74 -0.38 -16.14 11.54
N ARG A 75 0.54 -17.11 11.51
CA ARG A 75 0.75 -17.97 10.35
C ARG A 75 -0.45 -18.91 10.19
N PRO A 76 -1.00 -19.07 8.97
CA PRO A 76 -2.02 -20.06 8.66
C PRO A 76 -1.46 -21.49 8.73
#